data_AF-A0A186QIK4-F1
#
_entry.id   AF-A0A186QIK4-F1
#
_cell.length_a   1.000
_cell.length_b   1.000
_cell.length_c   1.000
_cell.angle_alpha   90.00
_cell.angle_beta   90.00
_cell.angle_gamma   90.00
#
_symmetry.space_group_name_H-M   'P 1'
#
loop_
_entity.id
_entity.type
_entity.pdbx_description
1 polymer ?
#
loop_
_entity_poly.entity_id
_entity_poly.type
_entity_poly.pdbx_seq_one_letter_code
_entity_poly.pdbx_strand_id
1 'polypeptide(L)'
;PEEEYCRYVIDLLKAPLPEGKSICYQKHQAYHLIEEIMGLEWILPFSNCFLIRQPKEMLLSLHKIVPHFTFEETGWSKLKRLFDYVHQNSGAIPPVIDAHDLLNDPPQMLSKLCQAVGVEFTESMLS
;
A
#
# COMPACT_ATOMS: atom_id res chain seq x y z
N PRO A 1 -10.13 -20.78 13.07
CA PRO A 1 -9.16 -21.15 12.00
C PRO A 1 -8.55 -19.89 11.38
N GLU A 2 -7.43 -19.97 10.67
CA GLU A 2 -6.70 -18.82 10.11
C GLU A 2 -7.59 -17.88 9.27
N GLU A 3 -8.49 -18.43 8.46
CA GLU A 3 -9.46 -17.68 7.65
C GLU A 3 -10.40 -16.80 8.49
N GLU A 4 -10.92 -17.32 9.60
CA GLU A 4 -11.82 -16.59 10.50
C GLU A 4 -11.10 -15.41 11.16
N TYR A 5 -9.82 -15.59 11.49
CA TYR A 5 -8.98 -14.52 12.02
C TYR A 5 -8.72 -13.43 10.96
N CYS A 6 -8.41 -13.81 9.72
CA CYS A 6 -8.24 -12.86 8.62
C CYS A 6 -9.51 -12.01 8.39
N ARG A 7 -10.69 -12.64 8.40
CA ARG A 7 -11.97 -11.93 8.26
C ARG A 7 -12.21 -10.95 9.41
N TYR A 8 -11.97 -11.39 10.65
CA TYR A 8 -12.06 -10.52 11.82
C TYR A 8 -11.14 -9.29 11.71
N VAL A 9 -9.91 -9.47 11.22
CA VAL A 9 -8.97 -8.35 11.00
C VAL A 9 -9.49 -7.40 9.92
N ILE A 10 -10.02 -7.92 8.79
CA ILE A 10 -10.62 -7.07 7.74
C ILE A 10 -11.78 -6.24 8.29
N ASP A 11 -12.64 -6.85 9.10
CA ASP A 11 -13.77 -6.17 9.72
C ASP A 11 -13.29 -5.04 10.65
N LEU A 12 -12.22 -5.27 11.41
CA LEU A 12 -11.59 -4.22 12.22
C LEU A 12 -11.00 -3.08 11.37
N LEU A 13 -10.36 -3.40 10.24
CA LEU A 13 -9.79 -2.40 9.33
C LEU A 13 -10.87 -1.55 8.65
N LYS A 14 -12.08 -2.08 8.52
CA LYS A 14 -13.26 -1.40 7.96
C LYS A 14 -14.16 -0.75 9.02
N ALA A 15 -13.91 -1.01 10.30
CA ALA A 15 -14.73 -0.51 11.39
C ALA A 15 -14.67 1.03 11.48
N PRO A 16 -15.69 1.67 12.07
CA PRO A 16 -15.64 3.11 12.36
C PRO A 16 -14.38 3.49 13.12
N LEU A 17 -13.82 4.66 12.79
CA LEU A 17 -12.64 5.16 13.45
C LEU A 17 -12.94 5.51 14.92
N PRO A 18 -11.95 5.38 15.82
CA PRO A 18 -12.08 5.87 17.18
C PRO A 18 -12.42 7.37 17.22
N GLU A 19 -13.07 7.81 18.31
CA GLU A 19 -13.41 9.21 18.51
C GLU A 19 -12.17 10.13 18.35
N GLY A 20 -12.35 11.23 17.61
CA GLY A 20 -11.29 12.19 17.33
C GLY A 20 -10.29 11.75 16.25
N LYS A 21 -10.48 10.61 15.57
CA LYS A 21 -9.68 10.19 14.42
C LYS A 21 -10.46 10.30 13.12
N SER A 22 -9.84 10.89 12.11
CA SER A 22 -10.42 11.09 10.77
C SER A 22 -9.77 10.21 9.69
N ILE A 23 -8.59 9.64 9.98
CA ILE A 23 -7.81 8.85 9.02
C ILE A 23 -7.31 7.56 9.70
N CYS A 24 -7.45 6.43 9.01
CA CYS A 24 -6.73 5.19 9.31
C CYS A 24 -5.72 4.94 8.19
N TYR A 25 -4.43 5.05 8.50
CA TYR A 25 -3.37 4.71 7.56
C TYR A 25 -3.02 3.22 7.69
N GLN A 26 -3.04 2.51 6.57
CA GLN A 26 -2.75 1.07 6.51
C GLN A 26 -1.61 0.82 5.54
N LYS A 27 -0.51 0.22 6.04
CA LYS A 27 0.66 -0.12 5.23
C LYS A 27 0.80 -1.63 5.09
N HIS A 28 0.54 -2.13 3.89
CA HIS A 28 0.66 -3.54 3.54
C HIS A 28 1.87 -3.78 2.64
N GLN A 29 2.46 -4.97 2.71
CA GLN A 29 3.34 -5.44 1.65
C GLN A 29 2.50 -6.28 0.70
N ALA A 30 2.64 -6.09 -0.61
CA ALA A 30 1.83 -6.79 -1.60
C ALA A 30 1.85 -8.32 -1.43
N TYR A 31 2.97 -8.87 -0.94
CA TYR A 31 3.12 -10.29 -0.68
C TYR A 31 2.25 -10.83 0.48
N HIS A 32 1.88 -10.00 1.45
CA HIS A 32 1.10 -10.38 2.63
C HIS A 32 -0.42 -10.36 2.40
N LEU A 33 -0.87 -9.89 1.24
CA LEU A 33 -2.26 -9.98 0.85
C LEU A 33 -2.52 -11.42 0.38
N ILE A 34 -3.09 -12.23 1.27
CA ILE A 34 -3.43 -13.63 0.99
C ILE A 34 -4.75 -13.64 0.24
N GLU A 35 -4.69 -13.40 -1.07
CA GLU A 35 -5.85 -13.24 -1.94
C GLU A 35 -6.80 -14.45 -1.87
N GLU A 36 -6.23 -15.65 -1.73
CA GLU A 36 -6.97 -16.91 -1.70
C GLU A 36 -7.86 -17.06 -0.47
N ILE A 37 -7.52 -16.35 0.63
CA ILE A 37 -8.26 -16.41 1.90
C ILE A 37 -9.09 -15.14 2.11
N MET A 38 -8.53 -13.97 1.76
CA MET A 38 -9.10 -12.67 2.10
C MET A 38 -9.94 -12.05 0.97
N GLY A 39 -9.78 -12.52 -0.27
CA GLY A 39 -10.23 -11.78 -1.44
C GLY A 39 -9.48 -10.45 -1.61
N LEU A 40 -9.78 -9.73 -2.69
CA LEU A 40 -9.22 -8.40 -2.96
C LEU A 40 -10.25 -7.28 -2.78
N GLU A 41 -11.54 -7.61 -2.81
CA GLU A 41 -12.66 -6.67 -2.74
C GLU A 41 -12.66 -5.82 -1.49
N TRP A 42 -12.04 -6.31 -0.41
CA TRP A 42 -12.00 -5.59 0.85
C TRP A 42 -11.17 -4.31 0.78
N ILE A 43 -10.22 -4.18 -0.16
CA ILE A 43 -9.37 -3.00 -0.30
C ILE A 43 -10.07 -1.87 -1.08
N LEU A 44 -11.11 -2.18 -1.86
CA LEU A 44 -11.76 -1.21 -2.77
C LEU A 44 -12.40 0.00 -2.06
N PRO A 45 -12.96 -0.11 -0.85
CA PRO A 45 -13.51 1.05 -0.14
C PRO A 45 -12.46 2.06 0.34
N PHE A 46 -11.16 1.75 0.26
CA PHE A 46 -10.08 2.62 0.73
C PHE A 46 -9.43 3.40 -0.42
N SER A 47 -8.81 4.54 -0.07
CA SER A 47 -7.89 5.24 -0.98
C SER A 47 -6.58 4.46 -1.08
N ASN A 48 -6.42 3.67 -2.14
CA ASN A 48 -5.23 2.85 -2.37
C ASN A 48 -4.14 3.63 -3.08
N CYS A 49 -2.90 3.55 -2.58
CA CYS A 49 -1.72 4.12 -3.20
C CYS A 49 -0.58 3.09 -3.27
N PHE A 50 0.28 3.21 -4.28
CA PHE A 50 1.29 2.20 -4.60
C PHE A 50 2.68 2.81 -4.55
N LEU A 51 3.54 2.29 -3.68
CA LEU A 51 4.94 2.71 -3.60
C LEU A 51 5.79 1.80 -4.49
N ILE A 52 6.52 2.39 -5.43
CA ILE A 52 7.51 1.71 -6.26
C ILE A 52 8.92 2.18 -5.90
N ARG A 53 9.92 1.41 -6.31
CA ARG A 53 11.33 1.72 -6.09
C ARG A 53 12.15 1.20 -7.26
N GLN A 54 13.28 1.86 -7.52
CA GLN A 54 14.30 1.40 -8.45
C GLN A 54 14.65 -0.08 -8.24
N PRO A 55 14.47 -0.95 -9.25
CA PRO A 55 14.61 -2.40 -9.10
C PRO A 55 15.96 -2.84 -8.54
N LYS A 56 17.06 -2.25 -9.03
CA LYS A 56 18.42 -2.60 -8.58
C LYS A 56 18.60 -2.37 -7.09
N GLU A 57 18.15 -1.23 -6.57
CA GLU A 57 18.28 -0.92 -5.16
C GLU A 57 17.38 -1.80 -4.28
N MET A 58 16.17 -2.09 -4.76
CA MET A 58 15.24 -2.95 -4.06
C MET A 58 15.83 -4.36 -3.92
N LEU A 59 16.31 -4.96 -5.02
CA LEU A 59 16.93 -6.30 -5.01
C LEU A 59 18.14 -6.37 -4.08
N LEU A 60 19.02 -5.35 -4.08
CA LEU A 60 20.16 -5.27 -3.18
C LEU A 60 19.73 -5.20 -1.71
N SER A 61 18.65 -4.49 -1.40
CA SER A 61 18.08 -4.41 -0.05
C SER A 61 17.43 -5.73 0.35
N LEU A 62 16.67 -6.36 -0.56
CA LEU A 62 15.97 -7.62 -0.32
C LEU A 62 16.98 -8.75 -0.06
N HIS A 63 18.08 -8.81 -0.83
CA HIS A 63 19.13 -9.81 -0.64
C HIS A 63 19.74 -9.80 0.77
N LYS A 64 19.80 -8.63 1.43
CA LYS A 64 20.30 -8.53 2.82
C LYS A 64 19.38 -9.21 3.84
N ILE A 65 18.09 -9.33 3.51
CA ILE A 65 17.05 -9.87 4.41
C ILE A 65 16.73 -11.32 4.01
N VAL A 66 16.63 -11.58 2.71
CA VAL A 66 16.32 -12.87 2.09
C VAL A 66 17.41 -13.16 1.05
N PRO A 67 18.51 -13.85 1.40
CA PRO A 67 19.65 -14.01 0.49
C PRO A 67 19.34 -14.76 -0.81
N HIS A 68 18.34 -15.65 -0.79
CA HIS A 68 17.97 -16.51 -1.91
C HIS A 68 16.49 -16.35 -2.25
N PHE A 69 16.08 -15.14 -2.64
CA PHE A 69 14.70 -14.90 -3.08
C PHE A 69 14.48 -15.29 -4.55
N THR A 70 13.25 -15.68 -4.84
CA THR A 70 12.69 -15.88 -6.18
C THR A 70 12.09 -14.58 -6.72
N PHE A 71 11.80 -14.54 -8.02
CA PHE A 71 11.12 -13.38 -8.62
C PHE A 71 9.76 -13.09 -7.97
N GLU A 72 9.00 -14.12 -7.59
CA GLU A 72 7.70 -13.94 -6.93
C GLU A 72 7.83 -13.30 -5.54
N GLU A 73 8.90 -13.60 -4.81
CA GLU A 73 9.19 -13.01 -3.50
C GLU A 73 9.63 -11.54 -3.59
N THR A 74 9.91 -11.01 -4.79
CA THR A 74 10.05 -9.56 -4.99
C THR A 74 8.74 -8.81 -4.78
N GLY A 75 7.60 -9.49 -4.90
CA GLY A 75 6.27 -8.91 -4.78
C GLY A 75 5.82 -8.06 -5.98
N TRP A 76 6.61 -7.94 -7.04
CA TRP A 76 6.27 -7.09 -8.20
C TRP A 76 5.02 -7.58 -8.94
N SER A 77 4.91 -8.89 -9.21
CA SER A 77 3.73 -9.49 -9.84
C SER A 77 2.46 -9.19 -9.05
N LYS A 78 2.52 -9.34 -7.72
CA LYS A 78 1.41 -9.05 -6.81
C LYS A 78 1.08 -7.55 -6.76
N LEU A 79 2.08 -6.68 -6.70
CA LEU A 79 1.87 -5.23 -6.69
C LEU A 79 1.15 -4.76 -7.97
N LYS A 80 1.58 -5.27 -9.14
CA LYS A 80 0.94 -4.98 -10.43
C LYS A 80 -0.50 -5.47 -10.47
N ARG A 81 -0.75 -6.68 -9.98
CA ARG A 81 -2.09 -7.28 -9.93
C ARG A 81 -3.05 -6.46 -9.04
N LEU A 82 -2.59 -6.01 -7.88
CA LEU A 82 -3.37 -5.14 -6.99
C LEU A 82 -3.67 -3.79 -7.64
N PHE A 83 -2.68 -3.18 -8.29
CA PHE A 83 -2.88 -1.94 -9.03
C PHE A 83 -3.94 -2.09 -10.11
N ASP A 84 -3.81 -3.13 -10.94
CA ASP A 84 -4.77 -3.41 -12.02
C ASP A 84 -6.17 -3.64 -11.47
N TYR A 85 -6.28 -4.42 -10.39
CA TYR A 85 -7.55 -4.70 -9.74
C TYR A 85 -8.23 -3.42 -9.23
N VAL A 86 -7.51 -2.57 -8.49
CA VAL A 86 -8.06 -1.30 -8.00
C VAL A 86 -8.43 -0.38 -9.16
N HIS A 87 -7.58 -0.29 -10.18
CA HIS A 87 -7.83 0.55 -11.35
C HIS A 87 -9.11 0.13 -12.09
N GLN A 88 -9.25 -1.17 -12.36
CA GLN A 88 -10.40 -1.72 -13.08
C GLN A 88 -11.72 -1.55 -12.32
N ASN A 89 -11.70 -1.68 -10.98
CA ASN A 89 -12.92 -1.62 -10.17
C ASN A 89 -13.31 -0.21 -9.70
N SER A 90 -12.35 0.72 -9.58
CA SER A 90 -12.63 2.11 -9.19
C SER A 90 -12.85 3.04 -10.38
N GLY A 91 -12.35 2.67 -11.58
CA GLY A 91 -12.38 3.53 -12.78
C GLY A 91 -11.39 4.70 -12.72
N ALA A 92 -10.65 4.86 -11.62
CA ALA A 92 -9.61 5.86 -11.44
C ALA A 92 -8.23 5.20 -11.49
N ILE A 93 -7.19 5.98 -11.83
CA ILE A 93 -5.80 5.51 -11.74
C ILE A 93 -5.32 5.73 -10.31
N PRO A 94 -4.97 4.66 -9.55
CA PRO A 94 -4.45 4.83 -8.19
C PRO A 94 -3.13 5.60 -8.18
N PRO A 95 -2.86 6.47 -7.18
CA PRO A 95 -1.58 7.14 -7.06
C PRO A 95 -0.42 6.15 -6.98
N VAL A 96 0.62 6.39 -7.78
CA VAL A 96 1.90 5.67 -7.74
C VAL A 96 2.99 6.63 -7.31
N ILE A 97 3.73 6.27 -6.25
CA ILE A 97 4.79 7.08 -5.67
C ILE A 97 6.12 6.37 -5.91
N ASP A 98 7.09 7.05 -6.53
CA ASP A 98 8.47 6.56 -6.58
C ASP A 98 9.19 6.89 -5.28
N ALA A 99 9.78 5.89 -4.64
CA ALA A 99 10.54 6.06 -3.40
C ALA A 99 11.75 7.00 -3.57
N HIS A 100 12.37 7.06 -4.76
CA HIS A 100 13.45 7.98 -5.04
C HIS A 100 12.97 9.43 -5.03
N ASP A 101 11.87 9.72 -5.72
CA ASP A 101 11.28 11.06 -5.76
C ASP A 101 10.80 11.49 -4.36
N LEU A 102 10.17 10.57 -3.63
CA LEU A 102 9.73 10.81 -2.25
C LEU A 102 10.88 11.15 -1.31
N LEU A 103 12.05 10.51 -1.47
CA LEU A 103 13.22 10.80 -0.64
C LEU A 103 13.94 12.09 -1.05
N ASN A 104 13.90 12.46 -2.33
CA ASN A 104 14.56 13.66 -2.85
C ASN A 104 13.78 14.95 -2.52
N ASP A 105 12.45 14.91 -2.59
CA ASP A 105 11.58 16.04 -2.25
C ASP A 105 10.33 15.57 -1.47
N PRO A 106 10.49 15.17 -0.19
CA PRO A 106 9.38 14.67 0.61
C PRO A 106 8.20 15.65 0.74
N PRO A 107 8.40 16.97 1.00
CA PRO A 107 7.29 17.92 1.11
C PRO A 107 6.43 17.96 -0.17
N GLN A 108 7.07 18.03 -1.34
CA GLN A 108 6.33 18.08 -2.60
C GLN A 108 5.59 16.77 -2.88
N MET A 109 6.26 15.64 -2.68
CA MET A 109 5.68 14.33 -3.00
C MET A 109 4.54 13.96 -2.06
N LEU A 110 4.69 14.23 -0.75
CA LEU A 110 3.61 14.02 0.20
C LEU A 110 2.44 14.97 -0.03
N SER A 111 2.69 16.24 -0.37
CA SER A 111 1.62 17.19 -0.72
C SER A 111 0.77 16.70 -1.90
N LYS A 112 1.42 16.20 -2.97
CA LYS A 112 0.73 15.62 -4.14
C LYS A 112 -0.08 14.37 -3.77
N LEU A 113 0.49 13.50 -2.94
CA LEU A 113 -0.20 12.29 -2.47
C LEU A 113 -1.44 12.65 -1.65
N CYS A 114 -1.27 13.50 -0.64
CA CYS A 114 -2.33 14.02 0.22
C CYS A 114 -3.49 14.60 -0.60
N GLN A 115 -3.18 15.45 -1.59
CA GLN A 115 -4.18 15.99 -2.50
C GLN A 115 -4.91 14.88 -3.28
N ALA A 116 -4.19 13.89 -3.79
CA ALA A 116 -4.78 12.80 -4.58
C ALA A 116 -5.70 11.88 -3.75
N VAL A 117 -5.42 11.71 -2.46
CA VAL A 117 -6.22 10.83 -1.57
C VAL A 117 -7.22 11.58 -0.69
N GLY A 118 -7.30 12.91 -0.82
CA GLY A 118 -8.24 13.74 -0.07
C GLY A 118 -7.86 13.98 1.40
N VAL A 119 -6.56 13.98 1.71
CA VAL A 119 -6.02 14.20 3.06
C VAL A 119 -5.33 15.56 3.11
N GLU A 120 -5.45 16.28 4.24
CA GLU A 120 -4.68 17.49 4.48
C GLU A 120 -3.21 17.16 4.75
N PHE A 121 -2.29 17.78 4.01
CA PHE A 121 -0.86 17.68 4.28
C PHE A 121 -0.51 18.51 5.51
N THR A 122 0.33 17.96 6.40
CA THR A 122 0.88 18.68 7.55
C THR A 122 2.39 18.50 7.62
N GLU A 123 3.11 19.55 8.02
CA GLU A 123 4.57 19.51 8.19
C GLU A 123 5.05 18.38 9.13
N SER A 124 4.21 17.99 10.09
CA SER A 124 4.50 16.86 10.99
C SER A 124 4.62 15.50 10.28
N MET A 125 4.24 15.40 9.00
CA MET A 125 4.45 14.18 8.19
C MET A 125 5.91 14.01 7.75
N LEU A 126 6.75 15.03 7.92
CA LEU A 126 8.16 15.05 7.49
C LEU A 126 9.14 14.63 8.59
N SER A 127 8.66 14.33 9.80
CA SER A 127 9.49 14.14 11.00
C SER A 127 8.99 13.02 11.90
#